data_AF-A0A9E1V0S7-F1
#
_entry.id   AF-A0A9E1V0S7-F1
#
_cell.length_a   1.000
_cell.length_b   1.000
_cell.length_c   1.000
_cell.angle_alpha   90.00
_cell.angle_beta   90.00
_cell.angle_gamma   90.00
#
_symmetry.space_group_name_H-M   'P 1'
#
loop_
_entity.id
_entity.type
_entity.pdbx_description
1 polymer ?
#
loop_
_entity_poly.entity_id
_entity_poly.type
_entity_poly.pdbx_seq_one_letter_code
_entity_poly.pdbx_strand_id
1 'polypeptide(L)'
;MLTATVLLPAYGAPDVTATARAIRTEALMANAGKEGQPLPLATAWCTGSHRWSTGWRPIHQLALIERGHFLLPWFAHPSRGQELDEKGKAAFKDYYEAAVRRAAELKLPLTFVSTQWESLLSRPPWVDLPADQNPNVVGVDGKIAKKVSPFGPVAPWREVGKSWTDSARMRLLQEWYPDPPRVIFLSNNEHGKLRWHKTETSSRYMKTYGTGRSADFKRKVVGDGWIERYRALQGGMRTGLVSPEWRQAARFVGYGGGAPEFLGRWGGWVHYSLHTKDRITPYPAMWDGSSPSYYTHDWCPTTDHTTWSPQLEFMNTVFAKQLGYKLNPDWWYEFSTWDGHEWPWRKKTPSKVMVYEQADQVWNPERYEGFIQFGMWLMRPRAVREYRGWTTPWDKAEPYFLAISSAVDRVHRNATLRQWWRHGKLVPNRARKHPYQSGIPAELQDVDRWFLLDCDVNPQEFPWDLHWKIPVFALARTIGEKPNRRWLVYAHAPLGERQAVKVTIPEYADITIDVPPVGVFYEIDEATNTVKRVPPA
;
A
#
# COMPACT_ATOMS: atom_id res chain seq x y z
N MET A 1 -43.13 -7.96 2.66
CA MET A 1 -41.79 -7.94 3.27
C MET A 1 -41.29 -6.51 3.22
N LEU A 2 -41.23 -5.86 4.39
CA LEU A 2 -40.76 -4.47 4.52
C LEU A 2 -39.24 -4.42 4.31
N THR A 3 -38.81 -3.61 3.36
CA THR A 3 -37.42 -3.19 3.18
C THR A 3 -36.99 -2.35 4.38
N ALA A 4 -36.06 -2.86 5.18
CA ALA A 4 -35.42 -2.10 6.23
C ALA A 4 -34.53 -1.02 5.59
N THR A 5 -35.04 0.21 5.50
CA THR A 5 -34.24 1.40 5.25
C THR A 5 -33.33 1.60 6.46
N VAL A 6 -32.02 1.41 6.28
CA VAL A 6 -31.03 1.78 7.29
C VAL A 6 -31.06 3.30 7.43
N LEU A 7 -31.77 3.77 8.46
CA LEU A 7 -31.73 5.16 8.91
C LEU A 7 -30.34 5.42 9.50
N LEU A 8 -29.46 6.02 8.71
CA LEU A 8 -28.24 6.64 9.23
C LEU A 8 -28.65 7.79 10.17
N PRO A 9 -28.03 7.94 11.34
CA PRO A 9 -28.32 9.06 12.22
C PRO A 9 -28.08 10.38 11.48
N ALA A 10 -28.99 11.34 11.71
CA ALA A 10 -28.94 12.68 11.13
C ALA A 10 -27.75 13.48 11.69
N TYR A 11 -26.55 13.18 11.20
CA TYR A 11 -25.46 14.12 11.20
C TYR A 11 -25.83 15.27 10.26
N GLY A 12 -25.60 16.52 10.68
CA GLY A 12 -25.78 17.68 9.81
C GLY A 12 -25.04 17.48 8.47
N ALA A 13 -25.48 18.20 7.43
CA ALA A 13 -24.86 18.10 6.10
C ALA A 13 -23.33 18.19 6.22
N PRO A 14 -22.57 17.31 5.53
CA PRO A 14 -21.11 17.29 5.65
C PRO A 14 -20.49 18.66 5.35
N ASP A 15 -19.65 19.16 6.25
CA ASP A 15 -18.87 20.36 5.99
C ASP A 15 -17.65 20.00 5.13
N VAL A 16 -17.76 20.24 3.83
CA VAL A 16 -16.68 20.01 2.85
C VAL A 16 -15.38 20.69 3.25
N THR A 17 -15.44 21.88 3.88
CA THR A 17 -14.25 22.62 4.30
C THR A 17 -13.56 21.91 5.46
N ALA A 18 -14.31 21.38 6.42
CA ALA A 18 -13.78 20.57 7.51
C ALA A 18 -13.17 19.26 7.00
N THR A 19 -13.86 18.54 6.10
CA THR A 19 -13.35 17.30 5.51
C THR A 19 -12.06 17.55 4.72
N ALA A 20 -12.03 18.57 3.86
CA ALA A 20 -10.84 18.92 3.09
C ALA A 20 -9.65 19.33 3.98
N ARG A 21 -9.91 20.06 5.07
CA ARG A 21 -8.89 20.41 6.07
C ARG A 21 -8.34 19.18 6.77
N ALA A 22 -9.20 18.25 7.17
CA ALA A 22 -8.79 16.99 7.78
C ALA A 22 -7.90 16.18 6.81
N ILE A 23 -8.34 16.00 5.56
CA ILE A 23 -7.54 15.31 4.52
C ILE A 23 -6.15 15.94 4.38
N ARG A 24 -6.07 17.27 4.25
CA ARG A 24 -4.79 17.99 4.15
C ARG A 24 -3.93 17.80 5.40
N THR A 25 -4.52 17.91 6.58
CA THR A 25 -3.81 17.75 7.86
C THR A 25 -3.17 16.37 7.94
N GLU A 26 -3.96 15.33 7.71
CA GLU A 26 -3.48 13.95 7.80
C GLU A 26 -2.50 13.59 6.67
N ALA A 27 -2.61 14.19 5.48
CA ALA A 27 -1.64 13.99 4.40
C ALA A 27 -0.28 14.66 4.70
N LEU A 28 -0.25 15.72 5.51
CA LEU A 28 0.97 16.47 5.83
C LEU A 28 1.62 16.05 7.15
N MET A 29 0.84 15.46 8.05
CA MET A 29 1.30 15.08 9.39
C MET A 29 2.55 14.17 9.34
N ALA A 30 3.49 14.36 10.27
CA ALA A 30 4.66 13.51 10.40
C ALA A 30 4.28 12.09 10.89
N ASN A 31 5.06 11.08 10.50
CA ASN A 31 4.81 9.68 10.94
C ASN A 31 5.05 9.47 12.44
N ALA A 32 5.82 10.33 13.09
CA ALA A 32 6.08 10.30 14.52
C ALA A 32 6.03 11.74 15.06
N GLY A 33 4.94 12.05 15.77
CA GLY A 33 4.73 13.35 16.39
C GLY A 33 3.94 13.25 17.69
N LYS A 34 3.85 14.35 18.45
CA LYS A 34 3.12 14.41 19.73
C LYS A 34 1.64 14.05 19.58
N GLU A 35 1.04 14.43 18.46
CA GLU A 35 -0.35 14.13 18.09
C GLU A 35 -0.57 12.67 17.62
N GLY A 36 0.45 11.82 17.69
CA GLY A 36 0.37 10.42 17.31
C GLY A 36 0.49 10.17 15.81
N GLN A 37 0.05 8.98 15.37
CA GLN A 37 0.08 8.56 13.97
C GLN A 37 -0.99 9.29 13.13
N PRO A 38 -0.68 9.70 11.90
CA PRO A 38 -1.66 10.21 10.94
C PRO A 38 -2.80 9.24 10.69
N LEU A 39 -4.03 9.76 10.56
CA LEU A 39 -5.19 8.95 10.20
C LEU A 39 -5.09 8.51 8.72
N PRO A 40 -5.69 7.36 8.35
CA PRO A 40 -5.58 6.83 6.99
C PRO A 40 -6.45 7.64 6.03
N LEU A 41 -6.14 7.57 4.74
CA LEU A 41 -6.97 8.09 3.64
C LEU A 41 -7.30 6.97 2.65
N ALA A 42 -8.49 6.96 2.05
CA ALA A 42 -8.81 6.02 0.98
C ALA A 42 -8.43 6.59 -0.40
N THR A 43 -7.99 5.72 -1.32
CA THR A 43 -7.53 6.11 -2.67
C THR A 43 -7.56 4.89 -3.59
N ALA A 44 -7.29 5.04 -4.90
CA ALA A 44 -7.32 3.90 -5.83
C ALA A 44 -6.25 3.97 -6.93
N TRP A 45 -6.05 2.82 -7.60
CA TRP A 45 -5.25 2.68 -8.83
C TRP A 45 -6.06 2.97 -10.09
N CYS A 46 -7.36 2.65 -10.13
CA CYS A 46 -8.20 2.94 -11.29
C CYS A 46 -8.55 4.43 -11.32
N THR A 47 -8.05 5.12 -12.33
CA THR A 47 -8.14 6.61 -12.43
C THR A 47 -9.35 7.09 -13.23
N GLY A 48 -10.09 6.18 -13.84
CA GLY A 48 -11.21 6.51 -14.73
C GLY A 48 -10.82 7.22 -16.02
N SER A 49 -9.56 7.12 -16.43
CA SER A 49 -9.07 7.69 -17.70
C SER A 49 -9.53 6.90 -18.93
N HIS A 50 -10.12 5.71 -18.74
CA HIS A 50 -10.67 4.90 -19.83
C HIS A 50 -12.20 5.04 -19.91
N ARG A 51 -12.75 4.90 -21.12
CA ARG A 51 -14.21 5.05 -21.38
C ARG A 51 -15.09 4.08 -20.58
N TRP A 52 -14.57 2.94 -20.16
CA TRP A 52 -15.31 1.93 -19.36
C TRP A 52 -15.19 2.14 -17.85
N SER A 53 -14.27 2.99 -17.41
CA SER A 53 -14.03 3.26 -16.00
C SER A 53 -14.35 4.71 -15.64
N THR A 54 -15.12 5.44 -16.45
CA THR A 54 -15.42 6.87 -16.24
C THR A 54 -16.03 7.19 -14.88
N GLY A 55 -16.70 6.23 -14.23
CA GLY A 55 -17.18 6.38 -12.85
C GLY A 55 -16.07 6.59 -11.81
N TRP A 56 -14.81 6.25 -12.12
CA TRP A 56 -13.64 6.49 -11.28
C TRP A 56 -12.98 7.87 -11.47
N ARG A 57 -13.52 8.70 -12.38
CA ARG A 57 -12.91 9.99 -12.73
C ARG A 57 -12.74 10.89 -11.50
N PRO A 58 -11.71 11.74 -11.47
CA PRO A 58 -11.43 12.63 -10.33
C PRO A 58 -12.62 13.45 -9.83
N ILE A 59 -13.51 13.89 -10.73
CA ILE A 59 -14.69 14.67 -10.35
C ILE A 59 -15.65 13.91 -9.44
N HIS A 60 -15.80 12.58 -9.61
CA HIS A 60 -16.64 11.78 -8.72
C HIS A 60 -16.00 11.57 -7.35
N GLN A 61 -14.66 11.50 -7.30
CA GLN A 61 -13.91 11.42 -6.05
C GLN A 61 -14.11 12.68 -5.20
N LEU A 62 -14.17 13.85 -5.84
CA LEU A 62 -14.47 15.11 -5.17
C LEU A 62 -15.90 15.16 -4.64
N ALA A 63 -16.87 14.63 -5.38
CA ALA A 63 -18.24 14.49 -4.88
C ALA A 63 -18.32 13.59 -3.63
N LEU A 64 -17.47 12.55 -3.52
CA LEU A 64 -17.37 11.75 -2.31
C LEU A 64 -16.75 12.55 -1.14
N ILE A 65 -15.72 13.36 -1.38
CA ILE A 65 -15.15 14.27 -0.36
C ILE A 65 -16.20 15.28 0.11
N GLU A 66 -17.01 15.82 -0.80
CA GLU A 66 -18.12 16.74 -0.49
C GLU A 66 -19.23 16.05 0.33
N ARG A 67 -19.39 14.73 0.21
CA ARG A 67 -20.25 13.90 1.08
C ARG A 67 -19.57 13.51 2.40
N GLY A 68 -18.37 14.03 2.66
CA GLY A 68 -17.65 13.83 3.92
C GLY A 68 -16.75 12.60 3.99
N HIS A 69 -16.43 11.96 2.86
CA HIS A 69 -15.48 10.84 2.82
C HIS A 69 -14.02 11.32 2.85
N PHE A 70 -13.15 10.63 3.59
CA PHE A 70 -11.74 11.02 3.75
C PHE A 70 -10.85 10.37 2.69
N LEU A 71 -10.85 10.97 1.50
CA LEU A 71 -10.12 10.45 0.34
C LEU A 71 -8.84 11.23 0.06
N LEU A 72 -7.82 10.55 -0.45
CA LEU A 72 -6.66 11.16 -1.10
C LEU A 72 -6.89 11.15 -2.63
N PRO A 73 -7.23 12.30 -3.25
CA PRO A 73 -7.59 12.36 -4.67
C PRO A 73 -6.53 11.76 -5.59
N TRP A 74 -6.98 11.01 -6.60
CA TRP A 74 -6.11 10.31 -7.55
C TRP A 74 -6.49 10.59 -8.99
N PHE A 75 -5.47 10.81 -9.80
CA PHE A 75 -5.56 11.22 -11.20
C PHE A 75 -4.66 10.30 -12.03
N ALA A 76 -5.00 10.10 -13.29
CA ALA A 76 -4.02 9.57 -14.24
C ALA A 76 -2.84 10.54 -14.33
N HIS A 77 -1.62 10.01 -14.36
CA HIS A 77 -0.47 10.81 -14.72
C HIS A 77 -0.60 11.25 -16.19
N PRO A 78 -0.48 12.55 -16.52
CA PRO A 78 -0.53 13.00 -17.90
C PRO A 78 0.49 12.30 -18.79
N SER A 79 0.13 12.04 -20.04
CA SER A 79 1.04 11.48 -21.03
C SER A 79 2.18 12.47 -21.36
N ARG A 80 3.37 11.94 -21.65
CA ARG A 80 4.60 12.72 -21.91
C ARG A 80 4.64 13.49 -23.25
N GLY A 81 3.56 13.51 -24.03
CA GLY A 81 3.52 14.20 -25.32
C GLY A 81 3.60 15.72 -25.13
N GLN A 82 4.37 16.40 -25.98
CA GLN A 82 4.62 17.84 -25.84
C GLN A 82 3.47 18.71 -26.35
N GLU A 83 2.68 18.23 -27.33
CA GLU A 83 1.60 19.03 -27.91
C GLU A 83 0.21 18.45 -27.60
N LEU A 84 -0.73 19.37 -27.40
CA LEU A 84 -2.16 19.12 -27.35
C LEU A 84 -2.71 19.71 -28.65
N ASP A 85 -3.02 18.84 -29.63
CA ASP A 85 -3.93 19.25 -30.69
C ASP A 85 -5.29 19.63 -30.07
N GLU A 86 -6.16 20.31 -30.83
CA GLU A 86 -7.42 20.82 -30.26
C GLU A 86 -8.27 19.71 -29.62
N LYS A 87 -8.32 18.53 -30.24
CA LYS A 87 -9.02 17.36 -29.69
C LYS A 87 -8.38 16.85 -28.39
N GLY A 88 -7.05 16.75 -28.35
CA GLY A 88 -6.30 16.36 -27.16
C GLY A 88 -6.46 17.37 -26.03
N LYS A 89 -6.52 18.66 -26.34
CA LYS A 89 -6.78 19.75 -25.38
C LYS A 89 -8.16 19.64 -24.77
N ALA A 90 -9.20 19.41 -25.58
CA ALA A 90 -10.56 19.21 -25.10
C ALA A 90 -10.66 17.99 -24.17
N ALA A 91 -10.11 16.84 -24.57
CA ALA A 91 -10.12 15.62 -23.74
C ALA A 91 -9.31 15.78 -22.44
N PHE A 92 -8.20 16.52 -22.49
CA PHE A 92 -7.41 16.85 -21.30
C PHE A 92 -8.21 17.72 -20.33
N LYS A 93 -8.86 18.78 -20.81
CA LYS A 93 -9.70 19.65 -19.98
C LYS A 93 -10.89 18.91 -19.38
N ASP A 94 -11.58 18.08 -20.17
CA ASP A 94 -12.70 17.24 -19.71
C ASP A 94 -12.33 16.37 -18.50
N TYR A 95 -11.14 15.77 -18.52
CA TYR A 95 -10.69 14.90 -17.44
C TYR A 95 -10.13 15.66 -16.23
N TYR A 96 -9.34 16.72 -16.45
CA TYR A 96 -8.55 17.35 -15.37
C TYR A 96 -9.09 18.68 -14.87
N GLU A 97 -9.58 19.58 -15.72
CA GLU A 97 -9.68 21.02 -15.39
C GLU A 97 -10.60 21.28 -14.19
N ALA A 98 -11.85 20.80 -14.25
CA ALA A 98 -12.82 21.01 -13.16
C ALA A 98 -12.34 20.39 -11.84
N ALA A 99 -11.81 19.16 -11.90
CA ALA A 99 -11.39 18.45 -10.70
C ALA A 99 -10.12 19.06 -10.06
N VAL A 100 -9.13 19.47 -10.86
CA VAL A 100 -7.90 20.09 -10.35
C VAL A 100 -8.20 21.46 -9.74
N ARG A 101 -9.05 22.27 -10.39
CA ARG A 101 -9.46 23.57 -9.84
C ARG A 101 -10.23 23.42 -8.54
N ARG A 102 -11.16 22.45 -8.48
CA ARG A 102 -11.90 22.17 -7.25
C ARG A 102 -10.98 21.65 -6.13
N ALA A 103 -9.99 20.82 -6.46
CA ALA A 103 -8.96 20.42 -5.50
C ALA A 103 -8.12 21.61 -5.01
N ALA A 104 -7.85 22.60 -5.88
CA ALA A 104 -7.16 23.83 -5.53
C ALA A 104 -7.97 24.71 -4.56
N GLU A 105 -9.27 24.90 -4.83
CA GLU A 105 -10.20 25.62 -3.94
C GLU A 105 -10.22 25.03 -2.54
N LEU A 106 -10.26 23.69 -2.45
CA LEU A 106 -10.30 22.95 -1.18
C LEU A 106 -8.90 22.75 -0.56
N LYS A 107 -7.84 23.16 -1.25
CA LYS A 107 -6.44 22.94 -0.88
C LYS A 107 -6.15 21.48 -0.56
N LEU A 108 -6.58 20.57 -1.43
CA LEU A 108 -6.41 19.12 -1.29
C LEU A 108 -5.04 18.64 -1.81
N PRO A 109 -4.46 17.57 -1.26
CA PRO A 109 -3.33 16.87 -1.86
C PRO A 109 -3.72 16.20 -3.19
N LEU A 110 -2.75 15.97 -4.07
CA LEU A 110 -2.94 15.30 -5.36
C LEU A 110 -2.12 14.01 -5.44
N THR A 111 -2.68 12.96 -6.06
CA THR A 111 -1.94 11.75 -6.45
C THR A 111 -2.02 11.54 -7.96
N PHE A 112 -0.88 11.40 -8.64
CA PHE A 112 -0.80 11.04 -10.05
C PHE A 112 -0.33 9.59 -10.20
N VAL A 113 -1.27 8.72 -10.58
CA VAL A 113 -1.06 7.30 -10.81
C VAL A 113 -0.48 7.08 -12.20
N SER A 114 0.68 6.44 -12.27
CA SER A 114 1.45 6.27 -13.48
C SER A 114 1.79 4.80 -13.76
N THR A 115 2.31 4.58 -14.96
CA THR A 115 3.00 3.35 -15.33
C THR A 115 4.42 3.28 -14.72
N GLN A 116 5.21 2.32 -15.19
CA GLN A 116 6.58 2.04 -14.77
C GLN A 116 7.54 3.07 -15.41
N TRP A 117 7.97 4.08 -14.66
CA TRP A 117 8.76 5.21 -15.20
C TRP A 117 10.07 4.78 -15.86
N GLU A 118 10.77 3.85 -15.23
CA GLU A 118 12.06 3.34 -15.67
C GLU A 118 11.98 2.51 -16.96
N SER A 119 10.78 2.08 -17.38
CA SER A 119 10.60 1.28 -18.60
C SER A 119 11.02 2.01 -19.88
N LEU A 120 11.11 3.35 -19.84
CA LEU A 120 11.61 4.14 -20.97
C LEU A 120 13.07 3.94 -21.25
N LEU A 121 13.86 3.60 -20.24
CA LEU A 121 15.28 3.31 -20.39
C LEU A 121 15.51 2.09 -21.28
N SER A 122 14.50 1.21 -21.43
CA SER A 122 14.54 0.04 -22.31
C SER A 122 13.84 0.26 -23.66
N ARG A 123 13.65 1.52 -24.06
CA ARG A 123 13.09 1.93 -25.37
C ARG A 123 14.03 2.93 -26.07
N PRO A 124 13.88 3.15 -27.39
CA PRO A 124 14.63 4.19 -28.08
C PRO A 124 14.41 5.58 -27.44
N PRO A 125 15.43 6.46 -27.42
CA PRO A 125 16.79 6.21 -27.93
C PRO A 125 17.69 5.45 -26.93
N TRP A 126 17.25 5.28 -25.68
CA TRP A 126 18.08 4.77 -24.58
C TRP A 126 18.57 3.34 -24.76
N VAL A 127 17.74 2.47 -25.31
CA VAL A 127 18.08 1.07 -25.55
C VAL A 127 19.11 0.90 -26.67
N ASP A 128 19.20 1.89 -27.57
CA ASP A 128 20.07 1.88 -28.75
C ASP A 128 21.44 2.53 -28.46
N LEU A 129 21.64 3.08 -27.25
CA LEU A 129 22.92 3.63 -26.84
C LEU A 129 24.01 2.56 -26.80
N PRO A 130 25.29 2.93 -27.08
CA PRO A 130 26.43 2.04 -26.91
C PRO A 130 26.56 1.46 -25.50
N ALA A 131 27.24 0.33 -25.38
CA ALA A 131 27.29 -0.48 -24.16
C ALA A 131 27.86 0.24 -22.92
N ASP A 132 28.68 1.27 -23.06
CA ASP A 132 29.17 2.10 -21.94
C ASP A 132 28.11 3.10 -21.44
N GLN A 133 27.29 3.62 -22.35
CA GLN A 133 26.26 4.64 -22.09
C GLN A 133 24.85 4.06 -21.85
N ASN A 134 24.64 2.77 -22.13
CA ASN A 134 23.33 2.16 -22.07
C ASN A 134 22.84 1.91 -20.62
N PRO A 135 21.68 2.42 -20.18
CA PRO A 135 21.18 2.21 -18.82
C PRO A 135 20.77 0.75 -18.53
N ASN A 136 20.66 -0.09 -19.56
CA ASN A 136 20.24 -1.47 -19.43
C ASN A 136 21.38 -2.42 -19.05
N VAL A 137 21.02 -3.68 -18.79
CA VAL A 137 21.97 -4.77 -18.55
C VAL A 137 22.72 -5.06 -19.84
N VAL A 138 24.04 -4.90 -19.78
CA VAL A 138 24.98 -5.39 -20.79
C VAL A 138 25.53 -6.73 -20.31
N GLY A 139 25.32 -7.76 -21.11
CA GLY A 139 25.80 -9.12 -20.89
C GLY A 139 27.33 -9.20 -20.96
N VAL A 140 27.90 -10.26 -20.37
CA VAL A 140 29.33 -10.57 -20.54
C VAL A 140 29.72 -10.85 -22.00
N ASP A 141 28.74 -11.20 -22.84
CA ASP A 141 28.84 -11.34 -24.29
C ASP A 141 28.67 -10.00 -25.04
N GLY A 142 28.56 -8.88 -24.33
CA GLY A 142 28.35 -7.54 -24.89
C GLY A 142 26.90 -7.23 -25.29
N LYS A 143 25.97 -8.19 -25.21
CA LYS A 143 24.58 -7.97 -25.65
C LYS A 143 23.79 -7.12 -24.66
N ILE A 144 22.98 -6.21 -25.18
CA ILE A 144 22.08 -5.38 -24.38
C ILE A 144 20.73 -6.10 -24.22
N ALA A 145 20.33 -6.34 -22.97
CA ALA A 145 19.00 -6.86 -22.65
C ALA A 145 18.04 -5.69 -22.35
N LYS A 146 16.76 -5.79 -22.74
CA LYS A 146 15.71 -4.78 -22.43
C LYS A 146 15.28 -4.81 -20.95
N LYS A 147 16.23 -4.56 -20.06
CA LYS A 147 16.12 -4.67 -18.61
C LYS A 147 17.08 -3.69 -17.96
N VAL A 148 16.63 -2.86 -17.01
CA VAL A 148 17.50 -1.85 -16.40
C VAL A 148 18.56 -2.47 -15.50
N SER A 149 19.71 -1.78 -15.37
CA SER A 149 20.86 -2.23 -14.58
C SER A 149 21.17 -1.30 -13.40
N PRO A 150 21.42 -1.83 -12.18
CA PRO A 150 21.87 -1.05 -11.03
C PRO A 150 23.33 -0.61 -11.18
N PHE A 151 24.02 -1.08 -12.22
CA PHE A 151 25.40 -0.72 -12.55
C PHE A 151 25.48 0.10 -13.85
N GLY A 152 24.33 0.45 -14.44
CA GLY A 152 24.27 1.32 -15.61
C GLY A 152 24.53 2.79 -15.26
N PRO A 153 24.82 3.63 -16.26
CA PRO A 153 25.01 5.06 -16.07
C PRO A 153 23.76 5.74 -15.52
N VAL A 154 23.99 6.80 -14.74
CA VAL A 154 22.94 7.50 -13.98
C VAL A 154 22.28 8.62 -14.78
N ALA A 155 23.01 9.28 -15.68
CA ALA A 155 22.49 10.40 -16.46
C ALA A 155 21.17 10.07 -17.22
N PRO A 156 21.04 8.92 -17.91
CA PRO A 156 19.77 8.53 -18.54
C PRO A 156 18.57 8.49 -17.59
N TRP A 157 18.77 8.08 -16.34
CA TRP A 157 17.69 8.02 -15.34
C TRP A 157 17.15 9.40 -15.01
N ARG A 158 18.05 10.38 -14.86
CA ARG A 158 17.69 11.78 -14.60
C ARG A 158 16.93 12.39 -15.79
N GLU A 159 17.40 12.14 -17.01
CA GLU A 159 16.76 12.65 -18.23
C GLU A 159 15.38 12.04 -18.45
N VAL A 160 15.25 10.72 -18.29
CA VAL A 160 13.96 10.03 -18.29
C VAL A 160 13.04 10.60 -17.21
N GLY A 161 13.55 10.83 -16.00
CA GLY A 161 12.80 11.47 -14.92
C GLY A 161 12.23 12.83 -15.33
N LYS A 162 13.07 13.71 -15.88
CA LYS A 162 12.65 15.03 -16.36
C LYS A 162 11.52 14.94 -17.39
N SER A 163 11.63 14.01 -18.34
CA SER A 163 10.63 13.84 -19.40
C SER A 163 9.23 13.47 -18.91
N TRP A 164 9.10 12.91 -17.69
CA TRP A 164 7.79 12.60 -17.13
C TRP A 164 7.03 13.85 -16.68
N THR A 165 7.73 14.91 -16.27
CA THR A 165 7.11 16.10 -15.66
C THR A 165 7.26 17.35 -16.51
N ASP A 166 8.24 17.39 -17.40
CA ASP A 166 8.49 18.50 -18.33
C ASP A 166 7.61 18.39 -19.58
N SER A 167 6.32 18.70 -19.44
CA SER A 167 5.35 18.70 -20.54
C SER A 167 4.34 19.84 -20.42
N ALA A 168 3.76 20.27 -21.55
CA ALA A 168 2.70 21.29 -21.55
C ALA A 168 1.51 20.90 -20.68
N ARG A 169 1.12 19.62 -20.68
CA ARG A 169 0.06 19.07 -19.83
C ARG A 169 0.37 19.26 -18.34
N MET A 170 1.59 18.98 -17.91
CA MET A 170 2.01 19.17 -16.51
C MET A 170 2.08 20.64 -16.12
N ARG A 171 2.45 21.54 -17.04
CA ARG A 171 2.43 22.99 -16.79
C ARG A 171 1.00 23.51 -16.60
N LEU A 172 0.05 23.07 -17.41
CA LEU A 172 -1.38 23.41 -17.23
C LEU A 172 -1.92 22.98 -15.86
N LEU A 173 -1.54 21.79 -15.37
CA LEU A 173 -1.93 21.36 -14.02
C LEU A 173 -1.37 22.28 -12.93
N GLN A 174 -0.13 22.73 -13.08
CA GLN A 174 0.52 23.68 -12.17
C GLN A 174 -0.12 25.07 -12.25
N GLU A 175 -0.60 25.49 -13.41
CA GLU A 175 -1.35 26.75 -13.56
C GLU A 175 -2.72 26.70 -12.89
N TRP A 176 -3.44 25.57 -13.00
CA TRP A 176 -4.75 25.40 -12.38
C TRP A 176 -4.68 25.22 -10.86
N TYR A 177 -3.56 24.70 -10.36
CA TYR A 177 -3.31 24.53 -8.93
C TYR A 177 -1.84 24.83 -8.61
N PRO A 178 -1.48 26.10 -8.35
CA PRO A 178 -0.08 26.51 -8.19
C PRO A 178 0.58 26.04 -6.89
N ASP A 179 -0.20 25.84 -5.82
CA ASP A 179 0.32 25.64 -4.46
C ASP A 179 -0.28 24.41 -3.73
N PRO A 180 -0.24 23.20 -4.33
CA PRO A 180 -0.75 22.01 -3.66
C PRO A 180 0.06 21.68 -2.41
N PRO A 181 -0.59 21.28 -1.30
CA PRO A 181 0.11 20.94 -0.06
C PRO A 181 1.00 19.71 -0.23
N ARG A 182 0.61 18.79 -1.11
CA ARG A 182 1.35 17.56 -1.42
C ARG A 182 1.00 17.07 -2.82
N VAL A 183 2.00 16.60 -3.55
CA VAL A 183 1.84 15.95 -4.85
C VAL A 183 2.54 14.60 -4.82
N ILE A 184 1.76 13.52 -4.85
CA ILE A 184 2.27 12.16 -4.88
C ILE A 184 2.33 11.68 -6.32
N PHE A 185 3.52 11.34 -6.79
CA PHE A 185 3.71 10.61 -8.04
C PHE A 185 3.83 9.13 -7.70
N LEU A 186 2.90 8.31 -8.21
CA LEU A 186 2.82 6.90 -7.92
C LEU A 186 3.23 6.08 -9.14
N SER A 187 4.29 5.28 -9.00
CA SER A 187 4.81 4.41 -10.05
C SER A 187 4.36 2.97 -9.86
N ASN A 188 3.94 2.33 -10.96
CA ASN A 188 3.71 0.88 -10.97
C ASN A 188 5.00 0.06 -10.74
N ASN A 189 6.20 0.61 -10.99
CA ASN A 189 7.51 0.05 -10.58
C ASN A 189 7.82 -1.44 -10.95
N GLU A 190 7.08 -2.03 -11.89
CA GLU A 190 7.23 -3.45 -12.26
C GLU A 190 8.22 -3.73 -13.40
N HIS A 191 8.99 -2.73 -13.86
CA HIS A 191 9.85 -2.94 -15.01
C HIS A 191 10.96 -3.92 -14.69
N GLY A 192 11.39 -4.66 -15.71
CA GLY A 192 12.44 -5.66 -15.56
C GLY A 192 13.73 -5.05 -15.01
N LYS A 193 14.27 -5.66 -13.94
CA LYS A 193 15.49 -5.23 -13.23
C LYS A 193 16.52 -6.36 -13.16
N LEU A 194 17.82 -6.02 -13.14
CA LEU A 194 18.87 -7.01 -12.80
C LEU A 194 18.63 -7.54 -11.38
N ARG A 195 18.46 -8.86 -11.25
CA ARG A 195 18.31 -9.51 -9.94
C ARG A 195 19.69 -9.75 -9.34
N TRP A 196 19.80 -9.65 -8.02
CA TRP A 196 21.10 -9.74 -7.34
C TRP A 196 21.81 -11.08 -7.55
N HIS A 197 21.07 -12.19 -7.64
CA HIS A 197 21.64 -13.51 -7.89
C HIS A 197 22.03 -13.73 -9.36
N LYS A 198 21.78 -12.74 -10.23
CA LYS A 198 22.18 -12.73 -11.64
C LYS A 198 23.22 -11.65 -11.94
N THR A 199 23.86 -11.06 -10.93
CA THR A 199 24.82 -9.96 -11.13
C THR A 199 25.99 -10.35 -12.02
N GLU A 200 26.46 -11.59 -11.93
CA GLU A 200 27.57 -12.11 -12.73
C GLU A 200 27.24 -12.27 -14.23
N THR A 201 25.98 -12.13 -14.63
CA THR A 201 25.65 -12.03 -16.07
C THR A 201 25.91 -10.63 -16.63
N SER A 202 26.24 -9.63 -15.80
CA SER A 202 26.49 -8.26 -16.23
C SER A 202 27.98 -7.98 -16.41
N SER A 203 28.39 -7.53 -17.60
CA SER A 203 29.78 -7.15 -17.88
C SER A 203 30.30 -6.07 -16.94
N ARG A 204 29.46 -5.10 -16.57
CA ARG A 204 29.85 -4.01 -15.65
C ARG A 204 30.09 -4.50 -14.23
N TYR A 205 29.24 -5.39 -13.73
CA TYR A 205 29.46 -6.03 -12.44
C TYR A 205 30.75 -6.85 -12.48
N MET A 206 30.93 -7.66 -13.53
CA MET A 206 32.10 -8.52 -13.69
C MET A 206 33.40 -7.72 -13.75
N LYS A 207 33.43 -6.62 -14.51
CA LYS A 207 34.58 -5.70 -14.59
C LYS A 207 34.93 -5.07 -13.24
N THR A 208 33.92 -4.75 -12.43
CA THR A 208 34.12 -4.01 -11.16
C THR A 208 34.42 -4.95 -9.99
N TYR A 209 33.75 -6.09 -9.93
CA TYR A 209 33.71 -6.94 -8.73
C TYR A 209 34.21 -8.37 -8.95
N GLY A 210 34.26 -8.88 -10.19
CA GLY A 210 34.61 -10.27 -10.49
C GLY A 210 33.54 -11.30 -10.08
N THR A 211 33.89 -12.59 -10.16
CA THR A 211 33.02 -13.72 -9.77
C THR A 211 33.08 -14.00 -8.26
N GLY A 212 32.18 -14.87 -7.77
CA GLY A 212 32.35 -15.55 -6.49
C GLY A 212 32.07 -14.70 -5.25
N ARG A 213 31.55 -13.47 -5.42
CA ARG A 213 31.19 -12.62 -4.28
C ARG A 213 30.00 -13.19 -3.51
N SER A 214 30.00 -12.94 -2.20
CA SER A 214 28.95 -13.40 -1.28
C SER A 214 27.57 -12.83 -1.63
N ALA A 215 26.51 -13.53 -1.22
CA ALA A 215 25.13 -13.08 -1.43
C ALA A 215 24.83 -11.75 -0.72
N ASP A 216 25.40 -11.54 0.47
CA ASP A 216 25.27 -10.28 1.22
C ASP A 216 25.91 -9.12 0.44
N PHE A 217 27.15 -9.30 -0.05
CA PHE A 217 27.83 -8.32 -0.89
C PHE A 217 27.01 -7.99 -2.15
N LYS A 218 26.55 -9.00 -2.88
CA LYS A 218 25.74 -8.83 -4.11
C LYS A 218 24.45 -8.05 -3.82
N ARG A 219 23.73 -8.37 -2.73
CA ARG A 219 22.50 -7.66 -2.34
C ARG A 219 22.79 -6.22 -1.95
N LYS A 220 23.88 -5.96 -1.23
CA LYS A 220 24.32 -4.61 -0.87
C LYS A 220 24.57 -3.74 -2.10
N VAL A 221 25.49 -4.15 -2.98
CA VAL A 221 25.87 -3.32 -4.14
C VAL A 221 24.72 -3.14 -5.14
N VAL A 222 23.82 -4.12 -5.27
CA VAL A 222 22.61 -3.98 -6.08
C VAL A 222 21.62 -3.00 -5.46
N GLY A 223 21.37 -3.09 -4.14
CA GLY A 223 20.51 -2.16 -3.44
C GLY A 223 21.04 -0.73 -3.48
N ASP A 224 22.34 -0.54 -3.25
CA ASP A 224 23.02 0.76 -3.31
C ASP A 224 22.94 1.33 -4.73
N GLY A 225 23.16 0.48 -5.74
CA GLY A 225 23.00 0.86 -7.14
C GLY A 225 21.58 1.35 -7.44
N TRP A 226 20.54 0.66 -6.97
CA TRP A 226 19.16 1.11 -7.18
C TRP A 226 18.82 2.41 -6.48
N ILE A 227 19.31 2.63 -5.25
CA ILE A 227 19.11 3.90 -4.53
C ILE A 227 19.57 5.08 -5.39
N GLU A 228 20.79 5.02 -5.93
CA GLU A 228 21.36 6.08 -6.76
C GLU A 228 20.50 6.37 -8.00
N ARG A 229 20.09 5.33 -8.74
CA ARG A 229 19.37 5.48 -10.01
C ARG A 229 17.94 6.02 -9.82
N TYR A 230 17.21 5.52 -8.83
CA TYR A 230 15.87 6.02 -8.54
C TYR A 230 15.89 7.43 -7.97
N ARG A 231 16.87 7.79 -7.13
CA ARG A 231 17.04 9.17 -6.67
C ARG A 231 17.37 10.12 -7.83
N ALA A 232 18.18 9.69 -8.80
CA ALA A 232 18.42 10.47 -10.01
C ALA A 232 17.15 10.66 -10.85
N LEU A 233 16.33 9.62 -11.02
CA LEU A 233 15.06 9.70 -11.73
C LEU A 233 14.09 10.67 -11.05
N GLN A 234 13.92 10.55 -9.73
CA GLN A 234 13.06 11.44 -8.94
C GLN A 234 13.60 12.88 -8.93
N GLY A 235 14.92 13.05 -8.91
CA GLY A 235 15.58 14.34 -9.07
C GLY A 235 15.25 14.98 -10.43
N GLY A 236 15.31 14.20 -11.51
CA GLY A 236 14.86 14.62 -12.83
C GLY A 236 13.39 15.02 -12.86
N MET A 237 12.51 14.22 -12.25
CA MET A 237 11.09 14.56 -12.15
C MET A 237 10.87 15.88 -11.39
N ARG A 238 11.67 16.19 -10.36
CA ARG A 238 11.59 17.49 -9.70
C ARG A 238 12.05 18.62 -10.62
N THR A 239 13.12 18.45 -11.37
CA THR A 239 13.62 19.53 -12.25
C THR A 239 12.71 19.79 -13.46
N GLY A 240 11.84 18.85 -13.84
CA GLY A 240 10.84 19.07 -14.90
C GLY A 240 9.60 19.85 -14.44
N LEU A 241 9.38 20.02 -13.13
CA LEU A 241 8.29 20.84 -12.58
C LEU A 241 8.70 22.32 -12.59
N VAL A 242 7.84 23.18 -13.14
CA VAL A 242 8.11 24.62 -13.26
C VAL A 242 7.88 25.36 -11.95
N SER A 243 6.86 24.99 -11.18
CA SER A 243 6.54 25.59 -9.88
C SER A 243 7.50 25.10 -8.78
N PRO A 244 8.12 26.01 -8.00
CA PRO A 244 8.88 25.66 -6.79
C PRO A 244 8.04 24.93 -5.74
N GLU A 245 6.77 25.33 -5.56
CA GLU A 245 5.84 24.74 -4.61
C GLU A 245 5.59 23.27 -4.94
N TRP A 246 5.35 22.96 -6.22
CA TRP A 246 5.22 21.57 -6.69
C TRP A 246 6.49 20.75 -6.45
N ARG A 247 7.68 21.34 -6.69
CA ARG A 247 8.97 20.65 -6.44
C ARG A 247 9.13 20.25 -4.97
N GLN A 248 8.75 21.13 -4.05
CA GLN A 248 8.81 20.89 -2.62
C GLN A 248 7.74 19.88 -2.14
N ALA A 249 6.53 19.99 -2.69
CA ALA A 249 5.39 19.14 -2.38
C ALA A 249 5.51 17.71 -2.97
N ALA A 250 6.38 17.51 -3.96
CA ALA A 250 6.54 16.24 -4.67
C ALA A 250 7.06 15.10 -3.77
N ARG A 251 6.36 13.98 -3.80
CA ARG A 251 6.74 12.70 -3.18
C ARG A 251 6.59 11.58 -4.20
N PHE A 252 7.58 10.69 -4.26
CA PHE A 252 7.61 9.57 -5.22
C PHE A 252 7.37 8.25 -4.50
N VAL A 253 6.28 7.58 -4.85
CA VAL A 253 5.83 6.32 -4.24
C VAL A 253 5.96 5.17 -5.24
N GLY A 254 6.57 4.07 -4.82
CA GLY A 254 6.72 2.86 -5.64
C GLY A 254 5.78 1.74 -5.21
N TYR A 255 5.04 1.17 -6.17
CA TYR A 255 4.31 -0.09 -5.97
C TYR A 255 5.26 -1.27 -5.74
N GLY A 256 4.81 -2.24 -4.94
CA GLY A 256 5.62 -3.38 -4.53
C GLY A 256 6.83 -2.98 -3.67
N GLY A 257 6.87 -1.72 -3.22
CA GLY A 257 7.91 -1.22 -2.36
C GLY A 257 7.71 -1.69 -0.93
N GLY A 258 8.80 -2.05 -0.24
CA GLY A 258 8.76 -2.47 1.16
C GLY A 258 9.65 -3.69 1.43
N ALA A 259 9.47 -4.28 2.62
CA ALA A 259 10.02 -5.59 2.90
C ALA A 259 9.21 -6.67 2.18
N PRO A 260 9.82 -7.81 1.82
CA PRO A 260 9.12 -8.91 1.19
C PRO A 260 8.05 -9.46 2.14
N GLU A 261 6.78 -9.40 1.72
CA GLU A 261 5.61 -9.92 2.45
C GLU A 261 5.72 -11.44 2.71
N PHE A 262 6.49 -12.12 1.87
CA PHE A 262 6.75 -13.55 1.93
C PHE A 262 7.98 -13.95 2.76
N LEU A 263 8.53 -13.04 3.58
CA LEU A 263 9.66 -13.33 4.46
C LEU A 263 9.38 -14.58 5.31
N GLY A 264 10.27 -15.57 5.24
CA GLY A 264 10.16 -16.80 6.02
C GLY A 264 9.22 -17.87 5.46
N ARG A 265 8.47 -17.60 4.38
CA ARG A 265 7.39 -18.49 3.91
C ARG A 265 7.94 -19.79 3.31
N TRP A 266 9.07 -19.73 2.59
CA TRP A 266 9.83 -20.90 2.09
C TRP A 266 11.30 -20.53 1.90
N GLY A 267 12.24 -21.49 1.93
CA GLY A 267 13.68 -21.19 1.91
C GLY A 267 14.19 -20.32 0.75
N GLY A 268 13.51 -20.27 -0.39
CA GLY A 268 13.89 -19.48 -1.55
C GLY A 268 13.49 -17.99 -1.49
N TRP A 269 12.77 -17.55 -0.45
CA TRP A 269 12.31 -16.16 -0.32
C TRP A 269 13.46 -15.15 -0.41
N VAL A 270 14.64 -15.54 0.10
CA VAL A 270 15.85 -14.71 0.10
C VAL A 270 16.29 -14.28 -1.30
N HIS A 271 16.03 -15.08 -2.34
CA HIS A 271 16.36 -14.76 -3.74
C HIS A 271 15.55 -13.60 -4.31
N TYR A 272 14.43 -13.27 -3.67
CA TYR A 272 13.52 -12.19 -4.03
C TYR A 272 13.65 -10.98 -3.09
N SER A 273 14.61 -11.03 -2.17
CA SER A 273 14.91 -9.94 -1.22
C SER A 273 16.21 -9.23 -1.58
N LEU A 274 16.33 -7.96 -1.18
CA LEU A 274 17.60 -7.21 -1.12
C LEU A 274 18.04 -7.00 0.33
N HIS A 275 17.66 -7.92 1.23
CA HIS A 275 18.08 -7.93 2.62
C HIS A 275 19.60 -8.04 2.73
N THR A 276 20.15 -7.25 3.63
CA THR A 276 21.56 -7.27 4.07
C THR A 276 21.57 -7.13 5.59
N LYS A 277 22.69 -7.43 6.24
CA LYS A 277 22.81 -7.22 7.70
C LYS A 277 22.49 -5.78 8.14
N ASP A 278 22.76 -4.79 7.28
CA ASP A 278 22.56 -3.37 7.59
C ASP A 278 21.13 -2.88 7.35
N ARG A 279 20.34 -3.59 6.53
CA ARG A 279 18.98 -3.18 6.14
C ARG A 279 18.14 -4.34 5.62
N ILE A 280 16.85 -4.32 5.97
CA ILE A 280 15.85 -5.26 5.45
C ILE A 280 15.59 -5.06 3.94
N THR A 281 15.60 -3.81 3.48
CA THR A 281 15.27 -3.44 2.11
C THR A 281 15.74 -2.02 1.76
N PRO A 282 16.11 -1.71 0.50
CA PRO A 282 16.54 -0.37 0.12
C PRO A 282 15.38 0.62 -0.10
N TYR A 283 14.12 0.18 -0.15
CA TYR A 283 12.99 1.03 -0.55
C TYR A 283 12.87 2.36 0.21
N PRO A 284 13.01 2.43 1.55
CA PRO A 284 12.91 3.71 2.26
C PRO A 284 14.00 4.72 1.88
N ALA A 285 15.17 4.24 1.42
CA ALA A 285 16.23 5.09 0.88
C ALA A 285 16.07 5.36 -0.63
N MET A 286 15.38 4.48 -1.36
CA MET A 286 15.20 4.54 -2.81
C MET A 286 13.98 5.38 -3.23
N TRP A 287 12.93 5.42 -2.41
CA TRP A 287 11.67 6.11 -2.66
C TRP A 287 11.29 7.02 -1.50
N ASP A 288 10.42 7.99 -1.76
CA ASP A 288 9.80 8.79 -0.70
C ASP A 288 8.63 8.04 -0.05
N GLY A 289 8.12 6.99 -0.69
CA GLY A 289 7.08 6.14 -0.15
C GLY A 289 6.96 4.79 -0.86
N SER A 290 6.12 3.92 -0.29
CA SER A 290 5.89 2.58 -0.78
C SER A 290 4.41 2.19 -0.68
N SER A 291 3.97 1.38 -1.65
CA SER A 291 2.66 0.71 -1.64
C SER A 291 2.83 -0.81 -1.83
N PRO A 292 3.17 -1.57 -0.77
CA PRO A 292 3.20 -3.04 -0.80
C PRO A 292 1.81 -3.64 -1.04
N SER A 293 1.79 -4.89 -1.49
CA SER A 293 0.59 -5.57 -1.99
C SER A 293 -0.10 -6.41 -0.90
N TYR A 294 -1.19 -5.89 -0.33
CA TYR A 294 -2.07 -6.60 0.59
C TYR A 294 -3.13 -7.38 -0.19
N TYR A 295 -2.70 -8.41 -0.92
CA TYR A 295 -3.43 -8.97 -2.07
C TYR A 295 -3.78 -10.45 -1.92
N THR A 296 -5.03 -10.82 -2.19
CA THR A 296 -5.39 -12.22 -2.44
C THR A 296 -5.21 -12.56 -3.93
N HIS A 297 -3.95 -12.71 -4.36
CA HIS A 297 -3.58 -12.94 -5.77
C HIS A 297 -4.35 -14.07 -6.46
N ASP A 298 -4.80 -13.84 -7.69
CA ASP A 298 -5.52 -14.82 -8.53
C ASP A 298 -4.61 -15.93 -9.10
N TRP A 299 -3.29 -15.72 -9.13
CA TRP A 299 -2.32 -16.69 -9.65
C TRP A 299 -1.67 -17.59 -8.60
N CYS A 300 -2.01 -17.47 -7.32
CA CYS A 300 -1.50 -18.37 -6.29
C CYS A 300 -2.56 -18.79 -5.26
N PRO A 301 -2.28 -19.81 -4.43
CA PRO A 301 -3.23 -20.33 -3.44
C PRO A 301 -3.58 -19.40 -2.27
N THR A 302 -3.10 -18.15 -2.24
CA THR A 302 -3.39 -17.24 -1.12
C THR A 302 -4.91 -16.97 -1.00
N THR A 303 -5.39 -16.88 0.22
CA THR A 303 -6.77 -16.50 0.55
C THR A 303 -6.76 -15.57 1.76
N ASP A 304 -7.91 -14.99 2.09
CA ASP A 304 -8.12 -14.18 3.29
C ASP A 304 -8.42 -14.99 4.56
N HIS A 305 -8.48 -16.33 4.47
CA HIS A 305 -8.95 -17.18 5.58
C HIS A 305 -8.03 -18.37 5.89
N THR A 306 -6.81 -18.39 5.34
CA THR A 306 -5.82 -19.43 5.60
C THR A 306 -4.53 -18.86 6.18
N THR A 307 -3.63 -19.73 6.65
CA THR A 307 -2.28 -19.34 7.08
C THR A 307 -1.50 -18.62 5.97
N TRP A 308 -1.70 -19.00 4.71
CA TRP A 308 -1.22 -18.26 3.55
C TRP A 308 -2.17 -17.14 3.15
N SER A 309 -2.21 -16.10 3.98
CA SER A 309 -3.03 -14.91 3.78
C SER A 309 -2.25 -13.61 3.87
N PRO A 310 -2.74 -12.53 3.23
CA PRO A 310 -2.14 -11.21 3.37
C PRO A 310 -2.09 -10.73 4.82
N GLN A 311 -3.08 -11.11 5.65
CA GLN A 311 -3.09 -10.85 7.09
C GLN A 311 -1.79 -11.32 7.77
N LEU A 312 -1.39 -12.58 7.55
CA LEU A 312 -0.20 -13.16 8.18
C LEU A 312 1.09 -12.69 7.50
N GLU A 313 1.10 -12.59 6.17
CA GLU A 313 2.24 -12.05 5.43
C GLU A 313 2.63 -10.65 5.95
N PHE A 314 1.66 -9.78 6.18
CA PHE A 314 1.93 -8.42 6.63
C PHE A 314 2.40 -8.35 8.08
N MET A 315 2.11 -9.36 8.93
CA MET A 315 2.70 -9.43 10.27
C MET A 315 4.24 -9.50 10.21
N ASN A 316 4.81 -10.13 9.16
CA ASN A 316 6.25 -10.14 8.91
C ASN A 316 6.82 -8.81 8.40
N THR A 317 6.00 -7.77 8.25
CA THR A 317 6.45 -6.47 7.74
C THR A 317 6.29 -5.33 8.74
N VAL A 318 5.69 -5.57 9.92
CA VAL A 318 5.50 -4.57 10.98
C VAL A 318 6.82 -3.97 11.43
N PHE A 319 7.80 -4.80 11.80
CA PHE A 319 9.13 -4.34 12.20
C PHE A 319 9.86 -3.64 11.03
N ALA A 320 9.68 -4.15 9.81
CA ALA A 320 10.32 -3.57 8.64
C ALA A 320 9.82 -2.16 8.33
N LYS A 321 8.52 -1.90 8.56
CA LYS A 321 7.95 -0.55 8.49
C LYS A 321 8.63 0.38 9.49
N GLN A 322 8.83 -0.07 10.73
CA GLN A 322 9.50 0.72 11.78
C GLN A 322 10.96 1.01 11.42
N LEU A 323 11.70 0.03 10.88
CA LEU A 323 13.06 0.23 10.37
C LEU A 323 13.07 1.22 9.20
N GLY A 324 12.06 1.18 8.32
CA GLY A 324 11.90 2.15 7.25
C GLY A 324 11.72 3.58 7.75
N TYR A 325 10.91 3.79 8.78
CA TYR A 325 10.77 5.11 9.43
C TYR A 325 12.05 5.59 10.12
N LYS A 326 12.88 4.70 10.65
CA LYS A 326 14.20 5.08 11.18
C LYS A 326 15.13 5.56 10.06
N LEU A 327 15.08 4.91 8.90
CA LEU A 327 15.91 5.27 7.75
C LEU A 327 15.42 6.52 7.01
N ASN A 328 14.11 6.71 6.94
CA ASN A 328 13.45 7.86 6.33
C ASN A 328 12.20 8.23 7.15
N PRO A 329 12.31 9.19 8.10
CA PRO A 329 11.20 9.61 8.96
C PRO A 329 9.97 10.10 8.20
N ASP A 330 10.17 10.65 7.00
CA ASP A 330 9.11 11.18 6.12
C ASP A 330 8.56 10.13 5.14
N TRP A 331 8.99 8.86 5.26
CA TRP A 331 8.59 7.81 4.33
C TRP A 331 7.07 7.62 4.32
N TRP A 332 6.46 7.78 3.15
CA TRP A 332 5.04 7.58 2.94
C TRP A 332 4.74 6.09 2.80
N TYR A 333 4.34 5.45 3.91
CA TYR A 333 3.93 4.05 3.89
C TYR A 333 2.41 3.95 3.73
N GLU A 334 1.96 3.53 2.55
CA GLU A 334 0.59 3.10 2.27
C GLU A 334 0.57 1.58 2.06
N PHE A 335 -0.58 0.98 1.71
CA PHE A 335 -0.59 -0.33 1.07
C PHE A 335 -1.67 -0.38 -0.01
N SER A 336 -1.43 -1.19 -1.03
CA SER A 336 -2.42 -1.49 -2.04
C SER A 336 -3.26 -2.69 -1.60
N THR A 337 -4.56 -2.68 -1.85
CA THR A 337 -5.46 -3.81 -1.59
C THR A 337 -5.98 -4.37 -2.90
N TRP A 338 -6.09 -5.69 -2.98
CA TRP A 338 -6.71 -6.36 -4.11
C TRP A 338 -7.25 -7.69 -3.66
N ASP A 339 -8.49 -7.96 -4.06
CA ASP A 339 -9.16 -9.22 -3.76
C ASP A 339 -8.90 -10.30 -4.83
N GLY A 340 -8.01 -10.05 -5.79
CA GLY A 340 -7.75 -10.97 -6.91
C GLY A 340 -8.87 -10.95 -7.97
N HIS A 341 -9.80 -9.99 -7.90
CA HIS A 341 -10.84 -9.85 -8.91
C HIS A 341 -10.34 -9.12 -10.15
N GLU A 342 -10.53 -9.74 -11.32
CA GLU A 342 -10.21 -9.19 -12.64
C GLU A 342 -11.47 -9.04 -13.48
N TRP A 343 -11.60 -7.89 -14.17
CA TRP A 343 -12.72 -7.59 -15.07
C TRP A 343 -12.25 -6.99 -16.42
N PRO A 344 -12.79 -7.43 -17.58
CA PRO A 344 -13.57 -8.66 -17.78
C PRO A 344 -12.67 -9.89 -17.61
N TRP A 345 -13.27 -11.02 -17.25
CA TRP A 345 -12.57 -12.26 -16.90
C TRP A 345 -11.42 -12.60 -17.85
N ARG A 346 -10.20 -12.78 -17.32
CA ARG A 346 -9.09 -13.34 -18.10
C ARG A 346 -9.37 -14.81 -18.36
N LYS A 347 -9.26 -15.26 -19.61
CA LYS A 347 -9.48 -16.67 -19.97
C LYS A 347 -8.47 -17.66 -19.37
N LYS A 348 -7.35 -17.19 -18.77
CA LYS A 348 -6.20 -18.03 -18.38
C LYS A 348 -6.10 -18.34 -16.88
N THR A 349 -6.66 -17.50 -16.01
CA THR A 349 -6.68 -17.71 -14.55
C THR A 349 -8.07 -17.37 -14.02
N PRO A 350 -8.69 -18.25 -13.20
CA PRO A 350 -9.96 -17.91 -12.57
C PRO A 350 -9.72 -16.70 -11.66
N SER A 351 -10.61 -15.72 -11.73
CA SER A 351 -10.65 -14.64 -10.74
C SER A 351 -10.71 -15.24 -9.34
N LYS A 352 -10.05 -14.64 -8.36
CA LYS A 352 -10.06 -15.15 -6.98
C LYS A 352 -11.48 -15.28 -6.41
N VAL A 353 -12.40 -14.41 -6.84
CA VAL A 353 -13.82 -14.49 -6.47
C VAL A 353 -14.43 -15.83 -6.88
N MET A 354 -14.09 -16.36 -8.06
CA MET A 354 -14.56 -17.68 -8.50
C MET A 354 -14.00 -18.81 -7.64
N VAL A 355 -12.77 -18.66 -7.13
CA VAL A 355 -12.17 -19.65 -6.21
C VAL A 355 -12.97 -19.71 -4.90
N TYR A 356 -13.45 -18.57 -4.42
CA TYR A 356 -14.35 -18.53 -3.26
C TYR A 356 -15.70 -19.17 -3.57
N GLU A 357 -16.33 -18.83 -4.70
CA GLU A 357 -17.61 -19.40 -5.13
C GLU A 357 -17.54 -20.93 -5.28
N GLN A 358 -16.46 -21.45 -5.88
CA GLN A 358 -16.21 -22.89 -6.02
C GLN A 358 -16.00 -23.61 -4.68
N ALA A 359 -15.69 -22.87 -3.63
CA ALA A 359 -15.54 -23.39 -2.26
C ALA A 359 -16.79 -23.14 -1.40
N ASP A 360 -17.93 -22.83 -2.02
CA ASP A 360 -19.20 -22.45 -1.37
C ASP A 360 -19.05 -21.27 -0.39
N GLN A 361 -18.14 -20.35 -0.70
CA GLN A 361 -17.90 -19.15 0.08
C GLN A 361 -18.41 -17.90 -0.64
N VAL A 362 -19.00 -16.98 0.13
CA VAL A 362 -19.41 -15.68 -0.36
C VAL A 362 -18.27 -14.67 -0.17
N TRP A 363 -17.92 -13.95 -1.25
CA TRP A 363 -17.03 -12.79 -1.22
C TRP A 363 -17.83 -11.51 -1.46
N ASN A 364 -18.27 -10.87 -0.38
CA ASN A 364 -19.08 -9.65 -0.42
C ASN A 364 -18.31 -8.44 0.14
N PRO A 365 -18.84 -7.21 -0.01
CA PRO A 365 -18.22 -6.01 0.54
C PRO A 365 -17.98 -6.05 2.06
N GLU A 366 -18.84 -6.71 2.83
CA GLU A 366 -18.68 -6.86 4.28
C GLU A 366 -17.44 -7.67 4.64
N ARG A 367 -17.27 -8.86 4.06
CA ARG A 367 -16.06 -9.67 4.24
C ARG A 367 -14.81 -8.93 3.79
N TYR A 368 -14.90 -8.18 2.68
CA TYR A 368 -13.81 -7.35 2.22
C TYR A 368 -13.46 -6.25 3.23
N GLU A 369 -14.44 -5.53 3.79
CA GLU A 369 -14.22 -4.52 4.83
C GLU A 369 -13.51 -5.12 6.05
N GLY A 370 -13.92 -6.31 6.49
CA GLY A 370 -13.28 -7.03 7.60
C GLY A 370 -11.81 -7.35 7.33
N PHE A 371 -11.51 -7.84 6.13
CA PHE A 371 -10.15 -8.10 5.65
C PHE A 371 -9.30 -6.81 5.60
N ILE A 372 -9.85 -5.72 5.07
CA ILE A 372 -9.15 -4.42 4.97
C ILE A 372 -8.88 -3.83 6.35
N GLN A 373 -9.86 -3.85 7.25
CA GLN A 373 -9.68 -3.33 8.60
C GLN A 373 -8.60 -4.09 9.37
N PHE A 374 -8.45 -5.41 9.16
CA PHE A 374 -7.34 -6.14 9.76
C PHE A 374 -5.98 -5.56 9.35
N GLY A 375 -5.75 -5.40 8.04
CA GLY A 375 -4.53 -4.79 7.51
C GLY A 375 -4.31 -3.35 8.01
N MET A 376 -5.38 -2.55 8.07
CA MET A 376 -5.34 -1.18 8.60
C MET A 376 -4.89 -1.14 10.05
N TRP A 377 -5.50 -1.95 10.91
CA TRP A 377 -5.18 -1.96 12.35
C TRP A 377 -3.89 -2.71 12.68
N LEU A 378 -3.39 -3.55 11.78
CA LEU A 378 -2.05 -4.11 11.86
C LEU A 378 -0.99 -3.05 11.53
N MET A 379 -1.11 -2.42 10.35
CA MET A 379 -0.03 -1.60 9.78
C MET A 379 -0.14 -0.10 10.02
N ARG A 380 -1.33 0.45 10.26
CA ARG A 380 -1.63 1.90 10.27
C ARG A 380 -1.02 2.63 9.07
N PRO A 381 -1.46 2.35 7.84
CA PRO A 381 -0.95 3.00 6.64
C PRO A 381 -1.39 4.48 6.56
N ARG A 382 -0.66 5.28 5.79
CA ARG A 382 -1.04 6.65 5.41
C ARG A 382 -2.23 6.68 4.46
N ALA A 383 -2.31 5.68 3.59
CA ALA A 383 -3.45 5.49 2.70
C ALA A 383 -3.71 4.00 2.45
N VAL A 384 -4.97 3.68 2.17
CA VAL A 384 -5.42 2.37 1.70
C VAL A 384 -5.79 2.53 0.24
N ARG A 385 -5.04 1.87 -0.65
CA ARG A 385 -5.16 2.06 -2.10
C ARG A 385 -5.82 0.86 -2.76
N GLU A 386 -7.04 1.02 -3.22
CA GLU A 386 -7.75 -0.04 -3.91
C GLU A 386 -7.17 -0.29 -5.31
N TYR A 387 -6.97 -1.57 -5.64
CA TYR A 387 -6.63 -1.98 -6.99
C TYR A 387 -7.82 -2.60 -7.71
N ARG A 388 -8.14 -1.98 -8.85
CA ARG A 388 -8.96 -2.54 -9.93
C ARG A 388 -8.26 -2.30 -11.24
N GLY A 389 -8.57 -3.13 -12.22
CA GLY A 389 -8.13 -2.91 -13.59
C GLY A 389 -8.54 -1.52 -14.09
N TRP A 390 -7.67 -0.90 -14.89
CA TRP A 390 -7.90 0.44 -15.46
C TRP A 390 -9.18 0.54 -16.33
N THR A 391 -9.77 -0.60 -16.69
CA THR A 391 -11.02 -0.74 -17.45
C THR A 391 -12.23 -1.13 -16.60
N THR A 392 -12.07 -1.37 -15.29
CA THR A 392 -13.15 -1.86 -14.43
C THR A 392 -14.24 -0.79 -14.27
N PRO A 393 -15.50 -1.09 -14.64
CA PRO A 393 -16.63 -0.20 -14.40
C PRO A 393 -16.84 0.10 -12.93
N TRP A 394 -17.33 1.31 -12.65
CA TRP A 394 -17.57 1.78 -11.29
C TRP A 394 -18.67 0.99 -10.60
N ASP A 395 -19.79 0.70 -11.26
CA ASP A 395 -20.92 -0.05 -10.68
C ASP A 395 -20.53 -1.44 -10.15
N LYS A 396 -19.49 -2.06 -10.73
CA LYS A 396 -18.97 -3.36 -10.30
C LYS A 396 -18.04 -3.29 -9.10
N ALA A 397 -17.38 -2.15 -8.89
CA ALA A 397 -16.34 -2.00 -7.89
C ALA A 397 -16.70 -1.02 -6.77
N GLU A 398 -17.69 -0.16 -6.98
CA GLU A 398 -18.18 0.85 -6.02
C GLU A 398 -18.48 0.23 -4.65
N PRO A 399 -19.21 -0.90 -4.52
CA PRO A 399 -19.46 -1.48 -3.20
C PRO A 399 -18.18 -1.86 -2.44
N TYR A 400 -17.15 -2.33 -3.15
CA TYR A 400 -15.87 -2.72 -2.56
C TYR A 400 -14.96 -1.52 -2.27
N PHE A 401 -14.99 -0.48 -3.11
CA PHE A 401 -14.30 0.77 -2.82
C PHE A 401 -14.93 1.49 -1.62
N LEU A 402 -16.27 1.52 -1.55
CA LEU A 402 -16.98 2.12 -0.42
C LEU A 402 -16.79 1.34 0.89
N ALA A 403 -16.55 0.02 0.84
CA ALA A 403 -16.11 -0.75 2.01
C ALA A 403 -14.75 -0.24 2.57
N ILE A 404 -13.80 0.09 1.69
CA ILE A 404 -12.53 0.73 2.11
C ILE A 404 -12.79 2.14 2.66
N SER A 405 -13.61 2.93 1.98
CA SER A 405 -13.95 4.28 2.44
C SER A 405 -14.63 4.24 3.81
N SER A 406 -15.57 3.32 4.03
CA SER A 406 -16.25 3.10 5.31
C SER A 406 -15.26 2.77 6.44
N ALA A 407 -14.32 1.86 6.19
CA ALA A 407 -13.26 1.53 7.15
C ALA A 407 -12.39 2.74 7.51
N VAL A 408 -12.04 3.58 6.53
CA VAL A 408 -11.29 4.82 6.76
C VAL A 408 -12.13 5.85 7.52
N ASP A 409 -13.35 6.12 7.06
CA ASP A 409 -14.25 7.10 7.66
C ASP A 409 -14.55 6.76 9.13
N ARG A 410 -14.67 5.46 9.44
CA ARG A 410 -14.88 4.97 10.80
C ARG A 410 -13.76 5.40 11.76
N VAL A 411 -12.50 5.34 11.33
CA VAL A 411 -11.34 5.81 12.12
C VAL A 411 -11.38 7.33 12.30
N HIS A 412 -11.80 8.06 11.27
CA HIS A 412 -11.92 9.51 11.36
C HIS A 412 -13.06 9.94 12.26
N ARG A 413 -14.22 9.30 12.20
CA ARG A 413 -15.46 9.78 12.86
C ARG A 413 -15.63 9.27 14.29
N ASN A 414 -15.19 8.05 14.59
CA ASN A 414 -15.28 7.50 15.94
C ASN A 414 -14.11 8.00 16.81
N ALA A 415 -14.41 8.80 17.84
CA ALA A 415 -13.39 9.41 18.71
C ALA A 415 -12.50 8.38 19.42
N THR A 416 -13.08 7.26 19.87
CA THR A 416 -12.35 6.15 20.49
C THR A 416 -11.36 5.54 19.50
N LEU A 417 -11.84 5.15 18.31
CA LEU A 417 -10.96 4.58 17.28
C LEU A 417 -9.89 5.57 16.83
N ARG A 418 -10.21 6.86 16.71
CA ARG A 418 -9.25 7.91 16.38
C ARG A 418 -8.11 7.99 17.41
N GLN A 419 -8.44 7.97 18.71
CA GLN A 419 -7.45 7.98 19.80
C GLN A 419 -6.54 6.74 19.72
N TRP A 420 -7.13 5.56 19.55
CA TRP A 420 -6.40 4.30 19.44
C TRP A 420 -5.52 4.22 18.20
N TRP A 421 -5.98 4.73 17.07
CA TRP A 421 -5.18 4.82 15.86
C TRP A 421 -3.91 5.65 16.10
N ARG A 422 -4.09 6.83 16.70
CA ARG A 422 -3.00 7.77 16.98
C ARG A 422 -1.96 7.22 17.95
N HIS A 423 -2.40 6.57 19.03
CA HIS A 423 -1.54 6.31 20.19
C HIS A 423 -1.36 4.83 20.55
N GLY A 424 -2.22 3.94 20.07
CA GLY A 424 -2.16 2.51 20.40
C GLY A 424 -0.90 1.82 19.90
N LYS A 425 -0.24 1.03 20.75
CA LYS A 425 0.89 0.17 20.40
C LYS A 425 0.37 -1.23 20.08
N LEU A 426 0.82 -1.83 18.98
CA LEU A 426 0.40 -3.18 18.60
C LEU A 426 0.90 -4.19 19.65
N VAL A 427 0.04 -5.14 20.05
CA VAL A 427 0.37 -6.15 21.06
C VAL A 427 0.93 -7.40 20.38
N PRO A 428 2.21 -7.76 20.60
CA PRO A 428 2.76 -9.00 20.08
C PRO A 428 2.23 -10.20 20.84
N ASN A 429 1.89 -11.28 20.13
CA ASN A 429 1.62 -12.57 20.73
C ASN A 429 2.93 -13.36 20.78
N ARG A 430 3.61 -13.32 21.93
CA ARG A 430 4.90 -14.00 22.14
C ARG A 430 4.77 -15.45 22.61
N ALA A 431 3.55 -15.95 22.83
CA ALA A 431 3.33 -17.34 23.20
C ALA A 431 3.68 -18.30 22.04
N ARG A 432 3.67 -17.80 20.80
CA ARG A 432 3.92 -18.57 19.58
C ARG A 432 4.90 -17.82 18.66
N LYS A 433 5.60 -18.57 17.81
CA LYS A 433 6.37 -18.01 16.69
C LYS A 433 5.45 -17.87 15.48
N HIS A 434 5.72 -16.89 14.62
CA HIS A 434 5.03 -16.74 13.33
C HIS A 434 5.16 -18.05 12.51
N PRO A 435 4.15 -18.55 11.77
CA PRO A 435 4.26 -19.81 11.01
C PRO A 435 5.39 -19.84 9.96
N TYR A 436 5.70 -18.69 9.38
CA TYR A 436 6.80 -18.50 8.44
C TYR A 436 8.16 -18.41 9.15
N GLN A 437 8.86 -19.54 9.24
CA GLN A 437 10.17 -19.67 9.89
C GLN A 437 11.30 -20.17 8.97
N SER A 438 11.05 -20.32 7.66
CA SER A 438 12.07 -20.82 6.73
C SER A 438 13.15 -19.77 6.46
N GLY A 439 14.41 -20.04 6.82
CA GLY A 439 15.56 -19.23 6.41
C GLY A 439 15.52 -17.79 6.94
N ILE A 440 15.07 -17.60 8.18
CA ILE A 440 15.07 -16.30 8.86
C ILE A 440 16.51 -15.89 9.23
N PRO A 441 17.00 -14.70 8.80
CA PRO A 441 18.29 -14.17 9.22
C PRO A 441 18.39 -14.10 10.75
N ALA A 442 19.59 -14.33 11.30
CA ALA A 442 19.83 -14.38 12.74
C ALA A 442 19.34 -13.12 13.46
N GLU A 443 19.59 -11.96 12.86
CA GLU A 443 19.17 -10.65 13.36
C GLU A 443 17.65 -10.41 13.37
N LEU A 444 16.87 -11.31 12.74
CA LEU A 444 15.40 -11.24 12.66
C LEU A 444 14.70 -12.37 13.42
N GLN A 445 15.42 -13.24 14.13
CA GLN A 445 14.82 -14.39 14.83
C GLN A 445 14.00 -13.99 16.07
N ASP A 446 14.42 -12.90 16.72
CA ASP A 446 13.83 -12.42 17.98
C ASP A 446 12.95 -11.17 17.83
N VAL A 447 12.80 -10.65 16.61
CA VAL A 447 11.87 -9.54 16.37
C VAL A 447 10.44 -10.05 16.45
N ASP A 448 9.56 -9.25 17.04
CA ASP A 448 8.13 -9.56 17.09
C ASP A 448 7.55 -9.60 15.67
N ARG A 449 7.15 -10.81 15.23
CA ARG A 449 6.53 -11.06 13.92
C ARG A 449 5.13 -11.66 14.02
N TRP A 450 4.67 -12.03 15.23
CA TRP A 450 3.37 -12.64 15.45
C TRP A 450 2.48 -11.71 16.27
N PHE A 451 1.35 -11.30 15.68
CA PHE A 451 0.42 -10.33 16.27
C PHE A 451 -1.04 -10.82 16.25
N LEU A 452 -1.26 -12.05 15.76
CA LEU A 452 -2.56 -12.70 15.85
C LEU A 452 -2.79 -13.13 17.30
N LEU A 453 -3.93 -12.76 17.88
CA LEU A 453 -4.34 -13.23 19.18
C LEU A 453 -4.81 -14.69 19.10
N ASP A 454 -4.57 -15.44 20.16
CA ASP A 454 -5.10 -16.80 20.25
C ASP A 454 -6.63 -16.72 20.39
N CYS A 455 -7.34 -17.50 19.59
CA CYS A 455 -8.78 -17.66 19.65
C CYS A 455 -9.08 -19.15 19.77
N ASP A 456 -10.02 -19.53 20.63
CA ASP A 456 -10.42 -20.93 20.84
C ASP A 456 -10.89 -21.64 19.57
N VAL A 457 -11.54 -20.91 18.66
CA VAL A 457 -12.00 -21.40 17.36
C VAL A 457 -10.90 -21.58 16.30
N ASN A 458 -9.69 -21.07 16.54
CA ASN A 458 -8.55 -21.23 15.62
C ASN A 458 -7.82 -22.56 15.86
N PRO A 459 -6.97 -23.03 14.90
CA PRO A 459 -6.17 -24.22 15.13
C PRO A 459 -5.25 -24.09 16.35
N GLN A 460 -5.34 -25.04 17.28
CA GLN A 460 -4.57 -25.02 18.53
C GLN A 460 -3.21 -25.73 18.42
N GLU A 461 -3.04 -26.55 17.38
CA GLU A 461 -1.79 -27.25 17.07
C GLU A 461 -0.83 -26.29 16.37
N PHE A 462 0.47 -26.35 16.69
CA PHE A 462 1.51 -25.53 16.07
C PHE A 462 2.72 -26.39 15.68
N PRO A 463 3.48 -26.03 14.63
CA PRO A 463 3.28 -24.89 13.74
C PRO A 463 2.13 -25.11 12.72
N TRP A 464 1.50 -24.02 12.27
CA TRP A 464 0.43 -24.10 11.26
C TRP A 464 0.99 -24.38 9.86
N ASP A 465 0.34 -25.29 9.14
CA ASP A 465 0.54 -25.44 7.70
C ASP A 465 -0.04 -24.23 6.94
N LEU A 466 0.51 -23.95 5.74
CA LEU A 466 0.13 -22.81 4.90
C LEU A 466 -1.35 -22.81 4.50
N HIS A 467 -2.01 -23.96 4.46
CA HIS A 467 -3.39 -24.08 4.00
C HIS A 467 -4.40 -24.31 5.14
N TRP A 468 -3.96 -24.30 6.39
CA TRP A 468 -4.87 -24.35 7.52
C TRP A 468 -5.79 -23.14 7.54
N LYS A 469 -7.07 -23.40 7.84
CA LYS A 469 -8.10 -22.36 7.93
C LYS A 469 -7.94 -21.61 9.25
N ILE A 470 -8.14 -20.30 9.20
CA ILE A 470 -8.17 -19.40 10.35
C ILE A 470 -9.58 -18.81 10.42
N PRO A 471 -10.47 -19.37 11.28
CA PRO A 471 -11.83 -18.88 11.40
C PRO A 471 -11.96 -17.45 11.92
N VAL A 472 -11.06 -17.00 12.80
CA VAL A 472 -11.07 -15.65 13.38
C VAL A 472 -9.69 -15.01 13.30
N PHE A 473 -9.64 -13.81 12.73
CA PHE A 473 -8.46 -12.96 12.78
C PHE A 473 -8.66 -11.87 13.81
N ALA A 474 -7.92 -11.93 14.90
CA ALA A 474 -7.96 -10.94 15.98
C ALA A 474 -6.57 -10.35 16.26
N LEU A 475 -6.52 -9.05 16.53
CA LEU A 475 -5.32 -8.33 16.97
C LEU A 475 -5.69 -7.34 18.08
N ALA A 476 -4.72 -6.93 18.87
CA ALA A 476 -4.91 -5.90 19.90
C ALA A 476 -3.93 -4.74 19.75
N ARG A 477 -4.38 -3.56 20.15
CA ARG A 477 -3.52 -2.41 20.47
C ARG A 477 -3.66 -2.07 21.95
N THR A 478 -2.57 -1.63 22.59
CA THR A 478 -2.54 -1.25 24.00
C THR A 478 -2.10 0.20 24.20
N ILE A 479 -2.64 0.84 25.24
CA ILE A 479 -2.19 2.11 25.81
C ILE A 479 -2.12 1.96 27.33
N GLY A 480 -1.35 2.84 27.97
CA GLY A 480 -1.11 2.77 29.41
C GLY A 480 -0.05 1.74 29.80
N GLU A 481 0.10 1.55 31.10
CA GLU A 481 1.05 0.66 31.75
C GLU A 481 0.37 -0.06 32.91
N LYS A 482 0.92 -1.19 33.36
CA LYS A 482 0.35 -1.94 34.49
C LYS A 482 0.23 -1.04 35.73
N PRO A 483 -0.85 -1.11 36.51
CA PRO A 483 -2.04 -1.98 36.37
C PRO A 483 -3.22 -1.31 35.61
N ASN A 484 -2.97 -0.23 34.88
CA ASN A 484 -3.99 0.59 34.22
C ASN A 484 -3.88 0.51 32.69
N ARG A 485 -3.52 -0.67 32.15
CA ARG A 485 -3.50 -0.86 30.70
C ARG A 485 -4.93 -0.88 30.18
N ARG A 486 -5.08 -0.42 28.94
CA ARG A 486 -6.28 -0.64 28.15
C ARG A 486 -5.90 -1.37 26.87
N TRP A 487 -6.88 -2.02 26.25
CA TRP A 487 -6.74 -2.61 24.93
C TRP A 487 -7.91 -2.23 24.02
N LEU A 488 -7.60 -2.04 22.74
CA LEU A 488 -8.56 -2.11 21.65
C LEU A 488 -8.31 -3.41 20.90
N VAL A 489 -9.27 -4.32 20.95
CA VAL A 489 -9.28 -5.56 20.18
C VAL A 489 -10.09 -5.34 18.91
N TYR A 490 -9.50 -5.66 17.76
CA TYR A 490 -10.20 -5.82 16.50
C TYR A 490 -10.28 -7.30 16.15
N ALA A 491 -11.44 -7.79 15.73
CA ALA A 491 -11.62 -9.16 15.26
C ALA A 491 -12.55 -9.23 14.05
N HIS A 492 -12.29 -10.12 13.10
CA HIS A 492 -13.23 -10.46 12.02
C HIS A 492 -13.18 -11.96 11.67
N ALA A 493 -14.30 -12.49 11.16
CA ALA A 493 -14.47 -13.90 10.86
C ALA A 493 -14.81 -14.12 9.36
N PRO A 494 -13.81 -14.36 8.50
CA PRO A 494 -14.04 -14.42 7.05
C PRO A 494 -14.91 -15.59 6.58
N LEU A 495 -15.05 -16.63 7.41
CA LEU A 495 -15.83 -17.85 7.13
C LEU A 495 -17.21 -17.84 7.79
N GLY A 496 -17.80 -16.66 7.95
CA GLY A 496 -19.09 -16.44 8.59
C GLY A 496 -18.97 -16.07 10.06
N GLU A 497 -20.07 -15.57 10.61
CA GLU A 497 -20.15 -15.10 12.00
C GLU A 497 -19.76 -16.21 13.00
N ARG A 498 -19.15 -15.79 14.11
CA ARG A 498 -18.77 -16.64 15.24
C ARG A 498 -19.26 -15.99 16.53
N GLN A 499 -20.00 -16.72 17.33
CA GLN A 499 -20.53 -16.24 18.61
C GLN A 499 -19.65 -16.72 19.75
N ALA A 500 -19.61 -15.95 20.84
CA ALA A 500 -18.93 -16.31 22.09
C ALA A 500 -17.48 -16.80 21.89
N VAL A 501 -16.74 -16.20 20.97
CA VAL A 501 -15.33 -16.53 20.71
C VAL A 501 -14.50 -16.10 21.90
N LYS A 502 -13.71 -17.03 22.44
CA LYS A 502 -12.75 -16.73 23.50
C LYS A 502 -11.44 -16.24 22.86
N VAL A 503 -11.10 -14.99 23.10
CA VAL A 503 -9.88 -14.32 22.60
C VAL A 503 -8.93 -14.06 23.76
N THR A 504 -7.71 -14.57 23.68
CA THR A 504 -6.67 -14.37 24.70
C THR A 504 -5.88 -13.10 24.42
N ILE A 505 -5.90 -12.16 25.36
CA ILE A 505 -5.05 -10.95 25.32
C ILE A 505 -3.73 -11.27 26.05
N PRO A 506 -2.57 -11.21 25.36
CA PRO A 506 -1.27 -11.51 25.96
C PRO A 506 -1.03 -10.70 27.24
N GLU A 507 -0.54 -11.39 28.28
CA GLU A 507 -0.19 -10.81 29.58
C GLU A 507 -1.35 -10.11 30.32
N TYR A 508 -2.60 -10.50 30.02
CA TYR A 508 -3.79 -9.99 30.71
C TYR A 508 -4.81 -11.11 31.00
N ALA A 509 -5.76 -11.36 30.10
CA ALA A 509 -6.88 -12.27 30.34
C ALA A 509 -7.54 -12.70 29.03
N ASP A 510 -8.42 -13.69 29.13
CA ASP A 510 -9.34 -14.08 28.06
C ASP A 510 -10.59 -13.20 28.08
N ILE A 511 -11.07 -12.82 26.91
CA ILE A 511 -12.37 -12.15 26.73
C ILE A 511 -13.27 -12.99 25.83
N THR A 512 -14.58 -12.85 25.99
CA THR A 512 -15.58 -13.50 25.14
C THR A 512 -16.29 -12.45 24.30
N ILE A 513 -16.25 -12.61 22.97
CA ILE A 513 -16.82 -11.65 22.02
C ILE A 513 -17.49 -12.34 20.83
N ASP A 514 -18.46 -11.67 20.21
CA ASP A 514 -19.07 -12.11 18.96
C ASP A 514 -18.34 -11.45 17.79
N VAL A 515 -17.99 -12.24 16.78
CA VAL A 515 -17.11 -11.85 15.68
C VAL A 515 -17.83 -12.01 14.34
N PRO A 516 -18.33 -10.91 13.73
CA PRO A 516 -18.95 -10.93 12.42
C PRO A 516 -17.92 -10.88 11.27
N PRO A 517 -18.32 -11.19 10.03
CA PRO A 517 -17.44 -11.08 8.85
C PRO A 517 -16.91 -9.66 8.59
N VAL A 518 -17.76 -8.63 8.81
CA VAL A 518 -17.42 -7.20 8.64
C VAL A 518 -16.43 -6.67 9.69
N GLY A 519 -16.20 -7.45 10.74
CA GLY A 519 -15.32 -7.12 11.84
C GLY A 519 -15.96 -6.26 12.94
N VAL A 520 -15.34 -6.28 14.11
CA VAL A 520 -15.85 -5.66 15.34
C VAL A 520 -14.70 -5.13 16.20
N PHE A 521 -14.99 -4.12 17.02
CA PHE A 521 -14.07 -3.54 17.99
C PHE A 521 -14.60 -3.66 19.42
N TYR A 522 -13.70 -4.02 20.34
CA TYR A 522 -13.95 -4.01 21.77
C TYR A 522 -12.85 -3.22 22.49
N GLU A 523 -13.25 -2.37 23.44
CA GLU A 523 -12.36 -1.73 24.38
C GLU A 523 -12.36 -2.50 25.69
N ILE A 524 -11.17 -2.75 26.23
CA ILE A 524 -10.92 -3.50 27.45
C ILE A 524 -10.12 -2.62 28.39
N ASP A 525 -10.51 -2.57 29.66
CA ASP A 525 -9.83 -1.79 30.71
C ASP A 525 -9.38 -2.72 31.84
N GLU A 526 -8.07 -2.73 32.12
CA GLU A 526 -7.46 -3.59 33.13
C GLU A 526 -7.95 -3.26 34.55
N ALA A 527 -8.12 -1.97 34.86
CA ALA A 527 -8.42 -1.52 36.21
C ALA A 527 -9.86 -1.82 36.62
N THR A 528 -10.79 -1.75 35.66
CA THR A 528 -12.22 -1.99 35.90
C THR A 528 -12.66 -3.39 35.46
N ASN A 529 -11.80 -4.14 34.76
CA ASN A 529 -12.11 -5.43 34.14
C ASN A 529 -13.35 -5.38 33.21
N THR A 530 -13.55 -4.23 32.54
CA THR A 530 -14.70 -4.05 31.63
C THR A 530 -14.34 -4.39 30.19
N VAL A 531 -15.25 -5.07 29.50
CA VAL A 531 -15.19 -5.33 28.06
C VAL A 531 -16.38 -4.63 27.41
N LYS A 532 -16.13 -3.65 26.54
CA LYS A 532 -17.18 -2.82 25.92
C LYS A 532 -17.04 -2.84 24.41
N ARG A 533 -18.11 -3.21 23.70
CA ARG A 533 -18.16 -3.05 22.24
C ARG A 533 -18.08 -1.58 21.87
N VAL A 534 -17.17 -1.23 20.96
CA VAL A 534 -17.10 0.11 20.39
C VAL A 534 -18.20 0.22 19.32
N PRO A 535 -19.10 1.21 19.41
CA PRO A 535 -20.18 1.35 18.44
C PRO A 535 -19.62 1.73 17.05
N PRO A 536 -20.35 1.42 15.96
CA PRO A 536 -20.07 2.01 14.66
C PRO A 536 -20.12 3.55 14.73
N ALA A 537 -19.43 4.22 13.80
CA ALA A 537 -19.26 5.67 13.78
C ALA A 537 -20.52 6.44 13.33
#